data_AF-A0A936JLQ8-F1
#
_entry.id   AF-A0A936JLQ8-F1
#
_cell.length_a   1.000
_cell.length_b   1.000
_cell.length_c   1.000
_cell.angle_alpha   90.00
_cell.angle_beta   90.00
_cell.angle_gamma   90.00
#
_symmetry.space_group_name_H-M   'P 1'
#
loop_
_entity.id
_entity.type
_entity.pdbx_description
1 polymer ?
#
loop_
_entity_poly.entity_id
_entity_poly.type
_entity_poly.pdbx_seq_one_letter_code
_entity_poly.pdbx_strand_id
1 'polypeptide(L)'
;MKSCAKCGLILLLVCSTVTSALASEIPLWKGRTVLPPNPALGRFDDVLQNVAVVRLKPAFSSPRLAREALAVLGVTIIEPFLQPEQSIRYQTKTKGDKPLSPTQISAILLTEEPLLRTYIVEYTGDDAPEMFSSKAMSQCGLIEIAEPYYLPKIAAGGVPNDSLFVDQASLKLMKAVEAWGIYEGDSSVVIAISDTGVMQDHEDIFGSLWVNPNEIPGNRQDDDGNGYADDYFGYNFAAKDDGSAPVIRIIKYKVMDNLSPELLVPHRIIRSGS
;
A
#
# COMPACT_ATOMS: atom_id res chain seq x y z
N MET A 1 49.56 -43.01 34.32
CA MET A 1 50.13 -42.15 35.38
C MET A 1 50.70 -40.88 34.74
N LYS A 2 50.48 -39.73 35.38
CA LYS A 2 50.86 -38.33 35.01
C LYS A 2 49.92 -37.69 33.97
N SER A 3 49.07 -36.69 34.22
CA SER A 3 48.97 -35.51 35.13
C SER A 3 49.17 -34.20 34.36
N CYS A 4 48.22 -33.29 34.60
CA CYS A 4 48.30 -31.82 34.56
C CYS A 4 48.13 -31.11 33.22
N ALA A 5 46.99 -30.42 33.04
CA ALA A 5 46.92 -28.97 33.34
C ALA A 5 45.46 -28.49 33.33
N LYS A 6 45.04 -27.91 34.46
CA LYS A 6 43.84 -27.07 34.60
C LYS A 6 44.01 -25.83 33.71
N CYS A 7 43.00 -25.49 32.91
CA CYS A 7 42.84 -24.14 32.39
C CYS A 7 41.48 -23.60 32.81
N GLY A 8 41.51 -22.47 33.51
CA GLY A 8 40.42 -21.88 34.26
C GLY A 8 39.30 -21.36 33.38
N LEU A 9 38.09 -21.64 33.84
CA LEU A 9 36.87 -21.00 33.40
C LEU A 9 36.86 -19.56 33.95
N ILE A 10 37.35 -18.59 33.18
CA ILE A 10 37.15 -17.17 33.48
C ILE A 10 35.79 -16.77 32.88
N LEU A 11 34.79 -16.74 33.75
CA LEU A 11 33.49 -16.13 33.48
C LEU A 11 33.67 -14.61 33.43
N LEU A 12 34.07 -14.08 32.27
CA LEU A 12 34.04 -12.64 32.00
C LEU A 12 32.59 -12.24 31.70
N LEU A 13 31.89 -11.85 32.76
CA LEU A 13 30.65 -11.09 32.70
C LEU A 13 30.97 -9.72 32.08
N VAL A 14 30.91 -9.63 30.75
CA VAL A 14 30.89 -8.33 30.07
C VAL A 14 29.48 -7.79 30.22
N CYS A 15 29.31 -6.99 31.27
CA CYS A 15 28.22 -6.04 31.43
C CYS A 15 28.25 -5.11 30.20
N SER A 16 27.50 -5.48 29.16
CA SER A 16 27.22 -4.59 28.04
C SER A 16 26.01 -3.78 28.46
N THR A 17 26.28 -2.61 29.04
CA THR A 17 25.27 -1.57 29.19
C THR A 17 24.61 -1.33 27.84
N VAL A 18 23.34 -1.69 27.70
CA VAL A 18 22.52 -1.31 26.55
C VAL A 18 22.26 0.18 26.69
N THR A 19 23.20 0.98 26.21
CA THR A 19 23.04 2.42 26.09
C THR A 19 23.07 2.80 24.63
N SER A 20 22.01 3.48 24.22
CA SER A 20 21.85 4.21 22.97
C SER A 20 21.65 3.33 21.74
N ALA A 21 20.87 3.71 20.75
CA ALA A 21 20.19 4.95 20.48
C ALA A 21 18.95 4.62 19.66
N LEU A 22 18.01 5.56 19.56
CA LEU A 22 17.20 5.71 18.37
C LEU A 22 18.15 5.78 17.17
N ALA A 23 18.51 4.64 16.59
CA ALA A 23 19.04 4.61 15.25
C ALA A 23 17.91 5.20 14.40
N SER A 24 18.13 6.38 13.83
CA SER A 24 17.38 6.74 12.64
C SER A 24 17.61 5.59 11.67
N GLU A 25 16.64 4.69 11.53
CA GLU A 25 16.74 3.54 10.65
C GLU A 25 17.09 4.08 9.26
N ILE A 26 18.32 3.84 8.84
CA ILE A 26 18.77 4.25 7.52
C ILE A 26 17.84 3.52 6.55
N PRO A 27 17.11 4.24 5.67
CA PRO A 27 16.17 3.59 4.77
C PRO A 27 16.89 2.52 3.97
N LEU A 28 16.25 1.35 3.78
CA LEU A 28 16.87 0.18 3.14
C LEU A 28 17.51 0.50 1.78
N TRP A 29 16.93 1.45 1.05
CA TRP A 29 17.40 1.87 -0.27
C TRP A 29 18.71 2.67 -0.26
N LYS A 30 19.14 3.22 0.88
CA LYS A 30 20.32 4.09 0.94
C LYS A 30 21.60 3.29 0.67
N GLY A 31 22.29 3.62 -0.41
CA GLY A 31 23.53 2.94 -0.82
C GLY A 31 23.31 1.65 -1.62
N ARG A 32 22.05 1.32 -1.96
CA ARG A 32 21.70 0.22 -2.87
C ARG A 32 21.34 0.78 -4.24
N THR A 33 21.48 -0.04 -5.29
CA THR A 33 21.06 0.34 -6.64
C THR A 33 19.54 0.31 -6.74
N VAL A 34 18.97 1.41 -7.22
CA VAL A 34 17.55 1.53 -7.54
C VAL A 34 17.36 1.34 -9.04
N LEU A 35 16.45 0.47 -9.43
CA LEU A 35 16.10 0.26 -10.83
C LEU A 35 14.83 1.07 -11.14
N PRO A 36 14.82 1.86 -12.22
CA PRO A 36 13.67 2.68 -12.60
C PRO A 36 12.53 1.81 -13.17
N PRO A 37 11.34 2.41 -13.41
CA PRO A 37 10.22 1.74 -14.05
C PRO A 37 10.62 1.14 -15.40
N ASN A 38 10.12 -0.05 -15.68
CA ASN A 38 10.32 -0.76 -16.93
C ASN A 38 9.05 -1.52 -17.31
N PRO A 39 8.14 -0.91 -18.08
CA PRO A 39 6.88 -1.53 -18.48
C PRO A 39 7.03 -2.84 -19.24
N ALA A 40 8.15 -3.06 -19.94
CA ALA A 40 8.41 -4.32 -20.65
C ALA A 40 8.54 -5.54 -19.70
N LEU A 41 8.85 -5.29 -18.43
CA LEU A 41 8.89 -6.30 -17.37
C LEU A 41 7.66 -6.24 -16.44
N GLY A 42 6.70 -5.36 -16.70
CA GLY A 42 5.58 -5.10 -15.78
C GLY A 42 5.95 -4.24 -14.56
N ARG A 43 7.09 -3.54 -14.60
CA ARG A 43 7.54 -2.66 -13.51
C ARG A 43 7.07 -1.23 -13.75
N PHE A 44 6.15 -0.76 -12.90
CA PHE A 44 5.62 0.62 -12.98
C PHE A 44 6.30 1.60 -12.00
N ASP A 45 6.94 1.07 -10.96
CA ASP A 45 7.58 1.86 -9.91
C ASP A 45 9.07 1.52 -9.73
N ASP A 46 9.76 2.34 -8.95
CA ASP A 46 11.17 2.10 -8.63
C ASP A 46 11.27 0.87 -7.73
N VAL A 47 12.22 -0.01 -8.03
CA VAL A 47 12.49 -1.21 -7.22
C VAL A 47 13.94 -1.25 -6.77
N LEU A 48 14.22 -1.93 -5.67
CA LEU A 48 15.59 -2.24 -5.28
C LEU A 48 16.14 -3.39 -6.10
N GLN A 49 17.33 -3.18 -6.68
CA GLN A 49 18.08 -4.24 -7.32
C GLN A 49 18.39 -5.36 -6.31
N ASN A 50 18.20 -6.61 -6.72
CA ASN A 50 18.54 -7.79 -5.92
C ASN A 50 17.77 -7.93 -4.59
N VAL A 51 16.68 -7.19 -4.41
CA VAL A 51 15.83 -7.27 -3.21
C VAL A 51 14.40 -7.63 -3.60
N ALA A 52 13.81 -8.55 -2.85
CA ALA A 52 12.43 -9.00 -3.04
C ALA A 52 11.72 -9.14 -1.69
N VAL A 53 10.40 -9.10 -1.72
CA VAL A 53 9.55 -9.53 -0.61
C VAL A 53 9.11 -10.95 -0.92
N VAL A 54 9.34 -11.87 0.01
CA VAL A 54 8.97 -13.28 -0.14
C VAL A 54 8.14 -13.74 1.03
N ARG A 55 7.07 -14.47 0.72
CA ARG A 55 6.25 -15.16 1.71
C ARG A 55 6.44 -16.65 1.55
N LEU A 56 6.88 -17.30 2.62
CA LEU A 56 7.10 -18.75 2.66
C LEU A 56 5.80 -19.47 2.95
N LYS A 57 5.60 -20.70 2.45
CA LYS A 57 4.40 -21.51 2.78
C LYS A 57 4.23 -21.72 4.29
N PRO A 58 3.01 -22.00 4.79
CA PRO A 58 2.72 -22.16 6.22
C PRO A 58 3.60 -23.19 6.98
N ALA A 59 4.19 -24.15 6.27
CA ALA A 59 5.15 -25.10 6.85
C ALA A 59 6.42 -24.43 7.40
N PHE A 60 6.70 -23.17 7.04
CA PHE A 60 7.87 -22.40 7.43
C PHE A 60 7.50 -21.20 8.32
N SER A 61 6.47 -21.36 9.17
CA SER A 61 5.95 -20.30 10.04
C SER A 61 6.87 -19.85 11.16
N SER A 62 7.96 -20.58 11.45
CA SER A 62 8.95 -20.15 12.45
C SER A 62 10.14 -19.42 11.80
N PRO A 63 10.67 -18.34 12.41
CA PRO A 63 11.82 -17.61 11.87
C PRO A 63 13.07 -18.47 11.67
N ARG A 64 13.24 -19.52 12.49
CA ARG A 64 14.34 -20.49 12.34
C ARG A 64 14.18 -21.30 11.05
N LEU A 65 13.01 -21.90 10.84
CA LEU A 65 12.72 -22.69 9.64
C LEU A 65 12.79 -21.81 8.39
N ALA A 66 12.32 -20.56 8.47
CA ALA A 66 12.41 -19.60 7.39
C ALA A 66 13.86 -19.32 6.96
N ARG A 67 14.75 -19.08 7.93
CA ARG A 67 16.19 -18.88 7.66
C ARG A 67 16.84 -20.12 7.06
N GLU A 68 16.56 -21.30 7.61
CA GLU A 68 17.08 -22.57 7.10
C GLU A 68 16.62 -22.80 5.65
N ALA A 69 15.33 -22.55 5.35
CA ALA A 69 14.75 -22.70 4.02
C ALA A 69 15.34 -21.72 2.99
N LEU A 70 15.46 -20.44 3.33
CA LEU A 70 15.97 -19.42 2.42
C LEU A 70 17.48 -19.52 2.19
N ALA A 71 18.25 -19.96 3.20
CA ALA A 71 19.69 -20.18 3.07
C ALA A 71 20.01 -21.25 2.01
N VAL A 72 19.18 -22.29 1.88
CA VAL A 72 19.33 -23.33 0.84
C VAL A 72 19.19 -22.74 -0.58
N LEU A 73 18.44 -21.65 -0.74
CA LEU A 73 18.23 -20.98 -2.01
C LEU A 73 19.32 -19.92 -2.32
N GLY A 74 20.31 -19.74 -1.43
CA GLY A 74 21.29 -18.66 -1.57
C GLY A 74 20.68 -17.27 -1.36
N VAL A 75 19.54 -17.20 -0.64
CA VAL A 75 18.80 -15.97 -0.35
C VAL A 75 19.02 -15.59 1.11
N THR A 76 19.37 -14.34 1.37
CA THR A 76 19.64 -13.81 2.72
C THR A 76 18.45 -12.98 3.20
N ILE A 77 17.99 -13.21 4.43
CA ILE A 77 16.96 -12.34 5.03
C ILE A 77 17.60 -11.02 5.46
N ILE A 78 17.02 -9.91 5.00
CA ILE A 78 17.34 -8.57 5.48
C ILE A 78 16.60 -8.34 6.79
N GLU A 79 15.27 -8.45 6.75
CA GLU A 79 14.39 -8.25 7.91
C GLU A 79 13.04 -8.97 7.72
N PRO A 80 12.33 -9.32 8.81
CA PRO A 80 10.93 -9.75 8.71
C PRO A 80 10.04 -8.58 8.29
N PHE A 81 9.00 -8.88 7.51
CA PHE A 81 8.02 -7.87 7.09
C PHE A 81 7.19 -7.34 8.27
N LEU A 82 6.84 -8.23 9.20
CA LEU A 82 6.21 -7.89 10.47
C LEU A 82 6.95 -8.59 11.60
N GLN A 83 7.47 -7.81 12.55
CA GLN A 83 8.11 -8.37 13.76
C GLN A 83 7.00 -8.87 14.70
N PRO A 84 7.07 -10.10 15.25
CA PRO A 84 6.08 -10.61 16.21
C PRO A 84 5.85 -9.67 17.42
N GLU A 85 6.85 -8.88 17.78
CA GLU A 85 6.77 -7.90 18.87
C GLU A 85 5.93 -6.66 18.50
N GLN A 86 5.75 -6.37 17.21
CA GLN A 86 4.88 -5.30 16.71
C GLN A 86 3.41 -5.73 16.68
N SER A 87 3.14 -7.02 16.44
CA SER A 87 1.81 -7.64 16.48
C SER A 87 1.11 -7.52 17.84
N ILE A 88 1.87 -7.67 18.93
CA ILE A 88 1.33 -7.73 20.31
C ILE A 88 1.70 -6.46 21.09
N ARG A 89 1.91 -5.32 20.41
CA ARG A 89 2.29 -4.09 21.11
C ARG A 89 1.08 -3.48 21.83
N TYR A 90 1.10 -3.65 23.15
CA TYR A 90 0.19 -3.05 24.11
C TYR A 90 0.25 -1.51 24.07
N GLN A 91 -0.87 -0.83 23.83
CA GLN A 91 -1.00 0.60 24.11
C GLN A 91 -1.05 0.80 25.64
N THR A 92 0.09 1.11 26.26
CA THR A 92 0.20 1.36 27.72
C THR A 92 -0.38 2.71 28.18
N LYS A 93 -1.04 3.48 27.33
CA LYS A 93 -1.37 4.89 27.64
C LYS A 93 -2.67 5.10 28.42
N THR A 94 -3.47 4.06 28.65
CA THR A 94 -4.76 4.20 29.33
C THR A 94 -4.77 3.48 30.68
N LYS A 95 -5.16 4.24 31.72
CA LYS A 95 -5.25 3.76 33.11
C LYS A 95 -6.48 2.84 33.22
N GLY A 96 -6.30 1.54 33.00
CA GLY A 96 -7.39 0.55 33.12
C GLY A 96 -7.36 -0.62 32.13
N ASP A 97 -6.43 -0.65 31.18
CA ASP A 97 -6.38 -1.74 30.22
C ASP A 97 -5.98 -3.06 30.88
N LYS A 98 -6.74 -4.12 30.60
CA LYS A 98 -6.43 -5.49 30.99
C LYS A 98 -5.46 -6.08 29.95
N PRO A 99 -4.45 -6.87 30.34
CA PRO A 99 -3.64 -7.60 29.39
C PRO A 99 -4.52 -8.48 28.50
N LEU A 100 -4.14 -8.60 27.22
CA LEU A 100 -4.85 -9.48 26.27
C LEU A 100 -4.87 -10.91 26.83
N SER A 101 -6.03 -11.54 26.76
CA SER A 101 -6.16 -12.96 27.11
C SER A 101 -5.37 -13.83 26.11
N PRO A 102 -4.93 -15.03 26.51
CA PRO A 102 -4.26 -15.96 25.61
C PRO A 102 -5.05 -16.21 24.31
N THR A 103 -6.38 -16.28 24.40
CA THR A 103 -7.27 -16.46 23.24
C THR A 103 -7.21 -15.28 22.27
N GLN A 104 -7.19 -14.04 22.78
CA GLN A 104 -7.08 -12.85 21.94
C GLN A 104 -5.71 -12.78 21.25
N ILE A 105 -4.64 -13.14 21.97
CA ILE A 105 -3.29 -13.21 21.40
C ILE A 105 -3.26 -14.27 20.28
N SER A 106 -3.83 -15.45 20.51
CA SER A 106 -3.90 -16.49 19.49
C SER A 106 -4.70 -16.06 18.25
N ALA A 107 -5.80 -15.31 18.42
CA ALA A 107 -6.58 -14.80 17.31
C ALA A 107 -5.81 -13.77 16.46
N ILE A 108 -5.07 -12.88 17.12
CA ILE A 108 -4.19 -11.89 16.44
C ILE A 108 -3.11 -12.63 15.65
N LEU A 109 -2.38 -13.53 16.30
CA LEU A 109 -1.30 -14.29 15.65
C LEU A 109 -1.81 -15.15 14.49
N LEU A 110 -3.01 -15.72 14.58
CA LEU A 110 -3.63 -16.48 13.49
C LEU A 110 -3.98 -15.57 12.31
N THR A 111 -4.48 -14.36 12.58
CA THR A 111 -4.84 -13.38 11.55
C THR A 111 -3.60 -12.84 10.84
N GLU A 112 -2.52 -12.63 11.58
CA GLU A 112 -1.27 -12.06 11.07
C GLU A 112 -0.27 -13.11 10.57
N GLU A 113 -0.59 -14.39 10.68
CA GLU A 113 0.27 -15.51 10.26
C GLU A 113 0.89 -15.30 8.86
N PRO A 114 0.16 -14.83 7.83
CA PRO A 114 0.75 -14.59 6.52
C PRO A 114 1.84 -13.51 6.53
N LEU A 115 1.68 -12.47 7.34
CA LEU A 115 2.65 -11.37 7.47
C LEU A 115 3.87 -11.80 8.27
N LEU A 116 3.68 -12.62 9.31
CA LEU A 116 4.74 -13.11 10.19
C LEU A 116 5.73 -14.05 9.47
N ARG A 117 5.30 -14.70 8.37
CA ARG A 117 6.16 -15.52 7.49
C ARG A 117 6.53 -14.83 6.17
N THR A 118 6.35 -13.51 6.11
CA THR A 118 6.81 -12.67 5.00
C THR A 118 8.13 -12.00 5.40
N TYR A 119 9.10 -12.00 4.49
CA TYR A 119 10.45 -11.48 4.71
C TYR A 119 10.88 -10.59 3.55
N ILE A 120 11.61 -9.54 3.87
CA ILE A 120 12.39 -8.79 2.89
C ILE A 120 13.73 -9.50 2.76
N VAL A 121 14.10 -9.86 1.53
CA VAL A 121 15.26 -10.71 1.25
C VAL A 121 16.16 -10.12 0.18
N GLU A 122 17.45 -10.43 0.28
CA GLU A 122 18.47 -10.16 -0.72
C GLU A 122 18.87 -11.46 -1.40
N TYR A 123 18.86 -11.46 -2.73
CA TYR A 123 19.29 -12.60 -3.54
C TYR A 123 20.51 -12.26 -4.39
N THR A 124 21.28 -13.28 -4.74
CA THR A 124 22.45 -13.12 -5.61
C THR A 124 22.11 -13.53 -7.04
N GLY A 125 22.77 -12.92 -8.02
CA GLY A 125 22.60 -13.20 -9.44
C GLY A 125 22.15 -12.00 -10.27
N ASP A 126 22.05 -12.21 -11.58
CA ASP A 126 21.78 -11.18 -12.58
C ASP A 126 20.30 -11.08 -12.98
N ASP A 127 19.44 -11.92 -12.38
CA ASP A 127 18.00 -11.86 -12.62
C ASP A 127 17.44 -10.51 -12.17
N ALA A 128 16.61 -9.89 -13.00
CA ALA A 128 15.80 -8.75 -12.57
C ALA A 128 14.84 -9.19 -11.44
N PRO A 129 14.47 -8.32 -10.49
CA PRO A 129 13.55 -8.65 -9.40
C PRO A 129 12.27 -9.36 -9.84
N GLU A 130 11.68 -8.98 -10.97
CA GLU A 130 10.47 -9.60 -11.52
C GLU A 130 10.73 -11.04 -11.98
N MET A 131 11.89 -11.27 -12.59
CA MET A 131 12.31 -12.59 -13.04
C MET A 131 12.61 -13.50 -11.86
N PHE A 132 13.32 -12.99 -10.85
CA PHE A 132 13.54 -13.70 -9.59
C PHE A 132 12.21 -14.08 -8.93
N SER A 133 11.30 -13.11 -8.77
CA SER A 133 9.98 -13.34 -8.16
C SER A 133 9.15 -14.37 -8.92
N SER A 134 9.12 -14.26 -10.25
CA SER A 134 8.41 -15.23 -11.11
C SER A 134 8.97 -16.64 -10.99
N LYS A 135 10.30 -16.80 -10.99
CA LYS A 135 10.97 -18.11 -10.77
C LYS A 135 10.73 -18.62 -9.34
N ALA A 136 10.82 -17.76 -8.34
CA ALA A 136 10.57 -18.12 -6.95
C ALA A 136 9.14 -18.69 -6.78
N MET A 137 8.12 -18.05 -7.36
CA MET A 137 6.75 -18.56 -7.27
C MET A 137 6.50 -19.83 -8.09
N SER A 138 7.10 -19.94 -9.29
CA SER A 138 6.82 -21.06 -10.21
C SER A 138 7.69 -22.29 -9.99
N GLN A 139 8.90 -22.12 -9.46
CA GLN A 139 9.92 -23.17 -9.37
C GLN A 139 10.33 -23.49 -7.92
N CYS A 140 10.08 -22.60 -6.96
CA CYS A 140 10.38 -22.88 -5.55
C CYS A 140 9.17 -23.45 -4.82
N GLY A 141 9.28 -24.70 -4.37
CA GLY A 141 8.23 -25.34 -3.56
C GLY A 141 8.02 -24.71 -2.18
N LEU A 142 8.92 -23.83 -1.73
CA LEU A 142 8.94 -23.23 -0.38
C LEU A 142 8.22 -21.88 -0.31
N ILE A 143 8.17 -21.16 -1.43
CA ILE A 143 7.65 -19.79 -1.54
C ILE A 143 6.24 -19.85 -2.11
N GLU A 144 5.30 -19.08 -1.55
CA GLU A 144 3.95 -18.94 -2.12
C GLU A 144 3.74 -17.61 -2.84
N ILE A 145 4.40 -16.54 -2.38
CA ILE A 145 4.36 -15.21 -2.99
C ILE A 145 5.78 -14.69 -3.02
N ALA A 146 6.16 -14.11 -4.15
CA ALA A 146 7.36 -13.30 -4.27
C ALA A 146 7.06 -12.10 -5.15
N GLU A 147 7.57 -10.93 -4.75
CA GLU A 147 7.42 -9.68 -5.50
C GLU A 147 8.69 -8.84 -5.36
N PRO A 148 9.00 -7.97 -6.35
CA PRO A 148 10.06 -6.98 -6.19
C PRO A 148 9.84 -6.11 -4.95
N TYR A 149 10.93 -5.68 -4.32
CA TYR A 149 10.82 -4.65 -3.29
C TYR A 149 10.67 -3.27 -3.96
N TYR A 150 9.44 -2.76 -3.99
CA TYR A 150 9.15 -1.42 -4.48
C TYR A 150 9.55 -0.35 -3.46
N LEU A 151 10.19 0.72 -3.92
CA LEU A 151 10.49 1.84 -3.05
C LEU A 151 9.20 2.62 -2.77
N PRO A 152 8.90 2.95 -1.50
CA PRO A 152 7.86 3.91 -1.20
C PRO A 152 8.29 5.26 -1.78
N LYS A 153 7.65 5.67 -2.87
CA LYS A 153 7.80 7.01 -3.42
C LYS A 153 6.97 7.96 -2.59
N ILE A 154 7.64 9.01 -2.11
CA ILE A 154 6.97 10.23 -1.72
C ILE A 154 6.56 10.88 -3.05
N ALA A 155 5.31 10.70 -3.48
CA ALA A 155 4.77 11.50 -4.58
C ALA A 155 5.01 12.97 -4.22
N ALA A 156 5.70 13.73 -5.07
CA ALA A 156 6.00 15.13 -4.78
C ALA A 156 4.68 15.90 -4.69
N GLY A 157 4.18 16.00 -3.45
CA GLY A 157 2.80 16.39 -3.17
C GLY A 157 2.48 17.75 -3.76
N GLY A 158 1.41 17.81 -4.53
CA GLY A 158 0.75 19.06 -4.85
C GLY A 158 0.50 19.90 -3.60
N VAL A 159 0.62 21.23 -3.73
CA VAL A 159 0.13 22.14 -2.70
C VAL A 159 -1.39 22.23 -2.88
N PRO A 160 -2.21 22.04 -1.82
CA PRO A 160 -3.65 22.25 -1.91
C PRO A 160 -3.95 23.61 -2.53
N ASN A 161 -4.77 23.63 -3.59
CA ASN A 161 -5.15 24.82 -4.33
C ASN A 161 -6.33 25.58 -3.68
N ASP A 162 -6.91 25.04 -2.61
CA ASP A 162 -7.95 25.70 -1.82
C ASP A 162 -7.37 26.86 -1.01
N SER A 163 -7.86 28.08 -1.26
CA SER A 163 -7.44 29.30 -0.56
C SER A 163 -7.71 29.28 0.95
N LEU A 164 -8.67 28.48 1.41
CA LEU A 164 -9.04 28.30 2.82
C LEU A 164 -8.32 27.12 3.47
N PHE A 165 -7.44 26.41 2.75
CA PHE A 165 -6.71 25.26 3.26
C PHE A 165 -5.99 25.53 4.60
N VAL A 166 -5.47 26.75 4.77
CA VAL A 166 -4.76 27.16 6.00
C VAL A 166 -5.66 27.06 7.25
N ASP A 167 -6.97 27.29 7.08
CA ASP A 167 -7.95 27.30 8.16
C ASP A 167 -8.55 25.91 8.44
N GLN A 168 -8.27 24.92 7.60
CA GLN A 168 -8.78 23.55 7.74
C GLN A 168 -7.92 22.73 8.72
N ALA A 169 -8.11 22.99 10.02
CA ALA A 169 -7.36 22.34 11.10
C ALA A 169 -7.47 20.80 11.11
N SER A 170 -8.61 20.25 10.65
CA SER A 170 -8.85 18.81 10.58
C SER A 170 -7.86 18.10 9.64
N LEU A 171 -7.55 18.69 8.49
CA LEU A 171 -6.61 18.12 7.51
C LEU A 171 -5.19 18.02 8.07
N LYS A 172 -4.79 19.00 8.89
CA LYS A 172 -3.50 18.97 9.61
C LYS A 172 -3.52 17.91 10.71
N LEU A 173 -4.61 17.78 11.45
CA LEU A 173 -4.74 16.81 12.54
C LEU A 173 -4.65 15.37 12.03
N MET A 174 -5.28 15.06 10.89
CA MET A 174 -5.25 13.74 10.28
C MET A 174 -4.00 13.50 9.41
N LYS A 175 -3.07 14.46 9.35
CA LYS A 175 -1.84 14.39 8.55
C LYS A 175 -2.08 14.17 7.06
N ALA A 176 -3.13 14.81 6.52
CA ALA A 176 -3.50 14.66 5.12
C ALA A 176 -2.40 15.14 4.17
N VAL A 177 -1.70 16.23 4.51
CA VAL A 177 -0.61 16.78 3.67
C VAL A 177 0.56 15.81 3.59
N GLU A 178 0.97 15.24 4.71
CA GLU A 178 2.03 14.24 4.70
C GLU A 178 1.62 12.98 3.92
N ALA A 179 0.34 12.58 4.02
CA ALA A 179 -0.20 11.47 3.26
C ALA A 179 -0.24 11.75 1.74
N TRP A 180 -0.64 12.95 1.30
CA TRP A 180 -0.61 13.34 -0.11
C TRP A 180 0.81 13.45 -0.66
N GLY A 181 1.78 13.79 0.19
CA GLY A 181 3.19 13.64 -0.13
C GLY A 181 3.62 12.18 -0.35
N ILE A 182 2.82 11.19 0.01
CA ILE A 182 3.14 9.77 -0.26
C ILE A 182 2.28 9.25 -1.42
N TYR A 183 1.00 9.62 -1.46
CA TYR A 183 0.03 9.13 -2.43
C TYR A 183 -1.05 10.18 -2.68
N GLU A 184 -1.18 10.61 -3.94
CA GLU A 184 -2.11 11.68 -4.33
C GLU A 184 -3.52 11.17 -4.71
N GLY A 185 -3.72 9.85 -4.67
CA GLY A 185 -4.93 9.19 -5.17
C GLY A 185 -4.70 8.50 -6.53
N ASP A 186 -5.67 7.69 -6.94
CA ASP A 186 -5.73 7.05 -8.24
C ASP A 186 -7.14 7.20 -8.80
N SER A 187 -7.25 7.87 -9.95
CA SER A 187 -8.53 8.08 -10.65
C SER A 187 -9.20 6.79 -11.15
N SER A 188 -8.48 5.67 -11.14
CA SER A 188 -9.04 4.33 -11.37
C SER A 188 -9.83 3.82 -10.16
N VAL A 189 -9.57 4.36 -8.97
CA VAL A 189 -10.30 4.06 -7.74
C VAL A 189 -11.56 4.92 -7.70
N VAL A 190 -12.67 4.21 -7.57
CA VAL A 190 -14.02 4.75 -7.71
C VAL A 190 -14.73 4.59 -6.36
N ILE A 191 -15.13 5.70 -5.74
CA ILE A 191 -15.74 5.72 -4.40
C ILE A 191 -17.23 6.00 -4.54
N ALA A 192 -18.06 5.06 -4.11
CA ALA A 192 -19.51 5.27 -4.00
C ALA A 192 -19.88 5.84 -2.61
N ILE A 193 -20.60 6.96 -2.60
CA ILE A 193 -21.13 7.63 -1.42
C ILE A 193 -22.65 7.53 -1.44
N SER A 194 -23.24 6.99 -0.38
CA SER A 194 -24.69 6.91 -0.19
C SER A 194 -25.13 7.98 0.81
N ASP A 195 -25.66 9.10 0.32
CA ASP A 195 -26.12 10.25 1.12
C ASP A 195 -27.33 10.91 0.43
N THR A 196 -27.73 12.10 0.85
CA THR A 196 -28.84 12.87 0.27
C THR A 196 -28.54 13.47 -1.12
N GLY A 197 -27.31 13.31 -1.61
CA GLY A 197 -26.84 13.81 -2.90
C GLY A 197 -25.81 14.94 -2.77
N VAL A 198 -25.35 15.48 -3.90
CA VAL A 198 -24.37 16.58 -3.98
C VAL A 198 -24.80 17.61 -5.03
N MET A 199 -24.42 18.87 -4.83
CA MET A 199 -24.51 19.91 -5.85
C MET A 199 -23.48 19.63 -6.96
N GLN A 200 -23.96 19.20 -8.13
CA GLN A 200 -23.11 18.65 -9.21
C GLN A 200 -22.29 19.73 -9.92
N ASP A 201 -22.79 20.95 -9.95
CA ASP A 201 -22.19 22.13 -10.54
C ASP A 201 -21.26 22.89 -9.57
N HIS A 202 -20.98 22.33 -8.39
CA HIS A 202 -20.02 22.91 -7.47
C HIS A 202 -18.60 22.83 -8.05
N GLU A 203 -17.89 23.95 -8.09
CA GLU A 203 -16.56 24.07 -8.72
C GLU A 203 -15.54 23.06 -8.17
N ASP A 204 -15.53 22.83 -6.86
CA ASP A 204 -14.63 21.87 -6.21
C ASP A 204 -14.96 20.38 -6.45
N ILE A 205 -16.18 20.06 -6.92
CA ILE A 205 -16.67 18.68 -6.99
C ILE A 205 -16.84 18.22 -8.43
N PHE A 206 -17.23 19.12 -9.34
CA PHE A 206 -17.55 18.78 -10.73
C PHE A 206 -16.42 17.99 -11.43
N GLY A 207 -15.17 18.37 -11.21
CA GLY A 207 -14.00 17.67 -11.77
C GLY A 207 -13.74 16.27 -11.19
N SER A 208 -14.30 15.97 -10.02
CA SER A 208 -14.12 14.69 -9.32
C SER A 208 -15.29 13.71 -9.52
N LEU A 209 -16.40 14.15 -10.14
CA LEU A 209 -17.54 13.26 -10.39
C LEU A 209 -17.14 12.12 -11.32
N TRP A 210 -17.48 10.89 -10.94
CA TRP A 210 -17.34 9.74 -11.83
C TRP A 210 -18.46 9.77 -12.87
N VAL A 211 -18.09 9.43 -14.10
CA VAL A 211 -18.99 9.35 -15.25
C VAL A 211 -19.14 7.87 -15.63
N ASN A 212 -20.37 7.40 -15.77
CA ASN A 212 -20.65 6.10 -16.41
C ASN A 212 -20.42 6.24 -17.92
N PRO A 213 -19.34 5.67 -18.49
CA PRO A 213 -19.05 5.82 -19.92
C PRO A 213 -20.03 5.04 -20.81
N ASN A 214 -20.84 4.16 -20.23
CA ASN A 214 -21.80 3.33 -20.96
C ASN A 214 -23.20 3.96 -21.03
N GLU A 215 -23.42 5.12 -20.39
CA GLU A 215 -24.71 5.81 -20.37
C GLU A 215 -24.71 7.06 -21.27
N ILE A 216 -25.83 7.32 -21.93
CA ILE A 216 -26.07 8.55 -22.69
C ILE A 216 -26.88 9.51 -21.82
N PRO A 217 -26.30 10.63 -21.37
CA PRO A 217 -26.96 11.51 -20.41
C PRO A 217 -28.24 12.12 -20.97
N GLY A 218 -29.32 12.05 -20.20
CA GLY A 218 -30.60 12.70 -20.45
C GLY A 218 -31.50 12.00 -21.45
N ASN A 219 -31.21 10.75 -21.82
CA ASN A 219 -32.03 9.98 -22.76
C ASN A 219 -33.14 9.15 -22.07
N ARG A 220 -33.17 9.12 -20.73
CA ARG A 220 -34.11 8.37 -19.88
C ARG A 220 -34.19 6.86 -20.18
N GLN A 221 -33.12 6.29 -20.73
CA GLN A 221 -32.99 4.86 -21.00
C GLN A 221 -31.87 4.29 -20.13
N ASP A 222 -31.89 2.97 -19.98
CA ASP A 222 -30.80 2.19 -19.39
C ASP A 222 -29.97 1.68 -20.58
N ASP A 223 -28.87 2.36 -20.89
CA ASP A 223 -28.07 2.10 -22.08
C ASP A 223 -27.08 0.94 -21.86
N ASP A 224 -26.68 0.72 -20.60
CA ASP A 224 -25.74 -0.33 -20.22
C ASP A 224 -26.40 -1.64 -19.76
N GLY A 225 -27.72 -1.62 -19.53
CA GLY A 225 -28.54 -2.77 -19.17
C GLY A 225 -28.41 -3.19 -17.70
N ASN A 226 -27.95 -2.30 -16.83
CA ASN A 226 -27.72 -2.58 -15.40
C ASN A 226 -28.99 -2.48 -14.54
N GLY A 227 -30.12 -2.03 -15.11
CA GLY A 227 -31.40 -1.86 -14.43
C GLY A 227 -31.65 -0.46 -13.87
N TYR A 228 -30.76 0.51 -14.15
CA TYR A 228 -30.81 1.89 -13.68
C TYR A 228 -30.77 2.86 -14.85
N ALA A 229 -31.93 3.40 -15.24
CA ALA A 229 -32.00 4.36 -16.33
C ALA A 229 -31.30 5.69 -15.98
N ASP A 230 -30.47 6.20 -16.90
CA ASP A 230 -29.83 7.51 -16.88
C ASP A 230 -28.92 7.73 -15.65
N ASP A 231 -28.18 6.69 -15.23
CA ASP A 231 -27.31 6.69 -14.04
C ASP A 231 -25.91 7.29 -14.28
N TYR A 232 -25.81 8.24 -15.21
CA TYR A 232 -24.57 8.82 -15.73
C TYR A 232 -23.59 9.35 -14.65
N PHE A 233 -24.10 9.90 -13.54
CA PHE A 233 -23.31 10.38 -12.38
C PHE A 233 -23.62 9.60 -11.08
N GLY A 234 -24.29 8.45 -11.19
CA GLY A 234 -24.87 7.69 -10.09
C GLY A 234 -26.40 7.68 -10.12
N TYR A 235 -27.02 6.97 -9.17
CA TYR A 235 -28.45 6.66 -9.19
C TYR A 235 -29.19 7.06 -7.90
N ASN A 236 -30.48 7.38 -8.02
CA ASN A 236 -31.36 7.66 -6.90
C ASN A 236 -32.07 6.38 -6.42
N PHE A 237 -31.67 5.87 -5.26
CA PHE A 237 -32.30 4.70 -4.65
C PHE A 237 -33.47 5.05 -3.71
N ALA A 238 -33.68 6.32 -3.37
CA ALA A 238 -34.72 6.75 -2.44
C ALA A 238 -36.07 6.94 -3.12
N ALA A 239 -36.10 7.43 -4.36
CA ALA A 239 -37.30 7.57 -5.15
C ALA A 239 -37.03 7.14 -6.59
N LYS A 240 -37.60 5.99 -6.99
CA LYS A 240 -37.77 5.68 -8.40
C LYS A 240 -38.72 6.72 -8.98
N ASP A 241 -38.21 7.52 -9.92
CA ASP A 241 -38.99 8.26 -10.92
C ASP A 241 -39.43 9.71 -10.60
N ASP A 242 -38.84 10.42 -9.63
CA ASP A 242 -39.24 11.83 -9.35
C ASP A 242 -38.35 12.92 -9.99
N GLY A 243 -37.28 12.54 -10.70
CA GLY A 243 -36.34 13.48 -11.29
C GLY A 243 -35.46 14.22 -10.26
N SER A 244 -35.44 13.77 -9.01
CA SER A 244 -34.53 14.30 -7.99
C SER A 244 -33.12 13.76 -8.16
N ALA A 245 -32.15 14.55 -7.69
CA ALA A 245 -30.73 14.30 -7.87
C ALA A 245 -30.30 12.94 -7.23
N PRO A 246 -29.35 12.20 -7.81
CA PRO A 246 -28.98 10.88 -7.29
C PRO A 246 -28.47 10.90 -5.84
N VAL A 247 -28.90 9.88 -5.10
CA VAL A 247 -28.69 9.63 -3.66
C VAL A 247 -27.43 8.78 -3.44
N ILE A 248 -27.12 7.87 -4.37
CA ILE A 248 -25.79 7.24 -4.42
C ILE A 248 -25.01 7.88 -5.54
N ARG A 249 -23.83 8.41 -5.20
CA ARG A 249 -22.94 9.07 -6.15
C ARG A 249 -21.58 8.45 -6.14
N ILE A 250 -20.98 8.43 -7.31
CA ILE A 250 -19.69 7.84 -7.51
C ILE A 250 -18.71 8.97 -7.80
N ILE A 251 -17.64 9.05 -7.03
CA ILE A 251 -16.60 10.07 -7.14
C ILE A 251 -15.29 9.36 -7.50
N LYS A 252 -14.57 9.88 -8.49
CA LYS A 252 -13.19 9.48 -8.77
C LYS A 252 -12.28 10.14 -7.74
N TYR A 253 -11.44 9.35 -7.09
CA TYR A 253 -10.57 9.89 -6.06
C TYR A 253 -9.24 10.35 -6.65
N LYS A 254 -9.07 11.67 -6.77
CA LYS A 254 -7.76 12.31 -6.99
C LYS A 254 -7.74 13.59 -6.18
N VAL A 255 -6.78 13.72 -5.27
CA VAL A 255 -6.78 14.83 -4.30
C VAL A 255 -6.00 16.05 -4.80
N MET A 256 -5.13 15.85 -5.78
CA MET A 256 -4.31 16.92 -6.35
C MET A 256 -4.52 17.04 -7.86
N ASP A 257 -4.92 18.23 -8.29
CA ASP A 257 -4.89 18.61 -9.68
C ASP A 257 -3.50 19.12 -10.06
N ASN A 258 -2.73 18.32 -10.79
CA ASN A 258 -1.74 18.88 -11.71
C ASN A 258 -2.51 19.48 -12.89
N LEU A 259 -3.07 20.68 -12.72
CA LEU A 259 -3.45 21.53 -13.84
C LEU A 259 -2.16 22.01 -14.53
N SER A 260 -1.59 21.17 -15.38
CA SER A 260 -0.85 21.69 -16.52
C SER A 260 -1.87 22.41 -17.42
N PRO A 261 -1.69 23.70 -17.76
CA PRO A 261 -2.66 24.48 -18.51
C PRO A 261 -2.87 24.01 -19.97
N GLU A 262 -2.29 22.89 -20.38
CA GLU A 262 -2.35 22.38 -21.76
C GLU A 262 -3.47 21.34 -22.01
N LEU A 263 -4.24 20.92 -21.00
CA LEU A 263 -5.36 19.97 -21.18
C LEU A 263 -6.75 20.61 -21.20
N LEU A 264 -6.85 21.94 -21.10
CA LEU A 264 -8.05 22.67 -21.50
C LEU A 264 -8.01 22.97 -23.01
N VAL A 265 -8.11 21.92 -23.82
CA VAL A 265 -8.51 22.09 -25.23
C VAL A 265 -9.93 21.56 -25.35
N PRO A 266 -10.94 22.39 -25.66
CA PRO A 266 -12.24 21.88 -26.02
C PRO A 266 -12.05 21.06 -27.30
N HIS A 267 -12.47 19.79 -27.29
CA HIS A 267 -12.54 18.99 -28.51
C HIS A 267 -13.43 19.71 -29.52
N ARG A 268 -12.77 20.46 -30.41
CA ARG A 268 -13.36 21.09 -31.59
C ARG A 268 -13.76 19.94 -32.50
N ILE A 269 -15.05 19.78 -32.69
CA ILE A 269 -15.67 18.91 -33.68
C ILE A 269 -15.02 19.22 -35.04
N ILE A 270 -14.17 18.32 -35.53
CA ILE A 270 -13.75 18.31 -36.94
C ILE A 270 -14.83 17.54 -37.69
N ARG A 271 -15.73 18.28 -38.35
CA ARG A 271 -16.50 17.73 -39.47
C ARG A 271 -15.53 17.59 -40.65
N SER A 272 -15.26 16.36 -41.08
CA SER A 272 -14.81 16.08 -42.44
C SER A 272 -16.06 15.86 -43.30
N GLY A 273 -16.25 16.70 -44.32
CA GLY A 273 -17.39 16.61 -45.21
C GLY A 273 -17.37 15.39 -46.13
N SER A 274 -18.56 15.02 -46.59
CA SER A 274 -18.91 14.89 -48.00
C SER A 274 -20.33 15.43 -48.15
#